data_AF-A0AA48HLV5-F1
#
_entry.id   AF-A0AA48HLV5-F1
#
_cell.length_a   1.000
_cell.length_b   1.000
_cell.length_c   1.000
_cell.angle_alpha   90.00
_cell.angle_beta   90.00
_cell.angle_gamma   90.00
#
_symmetry.space_group_name_H-M   'P 1'
#
loop_
_entity.id
_entity.type
_entity.pdbx_description
1 polymer ?
#
loop_
_entity_poly.entity_id
_entity_poly.type
_entity_poly.pdbx_seq_one_letter_code
_entity_poly.pdbx_strand_id
1 'polypeptide(L)'
;MKKHLLALLVAGPLALGLSGCVISVDSDGWDGHTVDWEDREYKNRKVIAELELDLGTQQVKDRLGVPDFNETLRRDGETYTVLFYRTQRMHGDGKTTKDECTPLVFKNGALVGWGDTALNRI
;
A
#
# COMPACT_ATOMS: atom_id res chain seq x y z
N MET A 1 44.03 -18.99 48.55
CA MET A 1 42.56 -19.11 48.57
C MET A 1 41.96 -17.82 48.03
N LYS A 2 41.16 -17.96 46.97
CA LYS A 2 40.01 -17.15 46.52
C LYS A 2 40.20 -15.63 46.24
N LYS A 3 40.14 -15.20 44.96
CA LYS A 3 38.98 -14.62 44.20
C LYS A 3 38.86 -13.09 44.43
N HIS A 4 39.23 -12.22 43.48
CA HIS A 4 38.50 -11.70 42.30
C HIS A 4 38.12 -10.21 42.50
N LEU A 5 38.40 -9.42 41.46
CA LEU A 5 37.73 -8.21 40.95
C LEU A 5 36.96 -7.31 41.94
N LEU A 6 37.20 -5.99 41.85
CA LEU A 6 36.30 -5.09 41.12
C LEU A 6 36.94 -3.69 40.98
N ALA A 7 37.36 -3.36 39.76
CA ALA A 7 37.59 -1.99 39.32
C ALA A 7 36.23 -1.41 38.91
N LEU A 8 35.77 -0.37 39.58
CA LEU A 8 34.54 0.34 39.21
C LEU A 8 34.73 1.82 39.53
N LEU A 9 34.84 2.65 38.50
CA LEU A 9 34.36 4.05 38.40
C LEU A 9 35.11 4.81 37.31
N VAL A 10 34.83 4.47 36.05
CA VAL A 10 34.94 5.43 34.94
C VAL A 10 33.74 5.21 34.03
N ALA A 11 32.74 6.07 34.15
CA ALA A 11 31.72 6.27 33.13
C ALA A 11 31.10 7.66 33.34
N GLY A 12 31.47 8.61 32.48
CA GLY A 12 30.92 9.95 32.46
C GLY A 12 29.48 9.96 31.92
N PRO A 13 28.62 10.90 32.34
CA PRO A 13 27.34 11.10 31.69
C PRO A 13 27.52 12.03 30.48
N LEU A 14 27.69 11.43 29.30
CA LEU A 14 27.51 12.07 28.00
C LEU A 14 26.11 11.70 27.49
N ALA A 15 25.08 12.45 27.91
CA ALA A 15 23.72 12.27 27.40
C ALA A 15 22.85 13.52 27.63
N LEU A 16 23.15 14.61 26.93
CA LEU A 16 22.20 15.70 26.73
C LEU A 16 22.19 16.03 25.24
N GLY A 17 21.29 15.37 24.50
CA GLY A 17 21.22 15.55 23.05
C GLY A 17 20.26 14.63 22.32
N LEU A 18 19.14 14.24 22.92
CA LEU A 18 18.03 13.69 22.14
C LEU A 18 16.79 14.54 22.38
N SER A 19 16.66 15.62 21.60
CA SER A 19 15.37 16.22 21.30
C SER A 19 14.61 15.25 20.38
N GLY A 20 13.87 14.32 20.98
CA GLY A 20 12.94 13.47 20.25
C GLY A 20 11.70 14.27 19.86
N CYS A 21 11.36 14.27 18.57
CA CYS A 21 10.04 14.68 18.12
C CYS A 21 9.02 13.67 18.67
N VAL A 22 8.13 14.13 19.56
CA VAL A 22 6.97 13.33 19.96
C VAL A 22 6.03 13.27 18.76
N ILE A 23 5.84 12.09 18.19
CA ILE A 23 4.68 11.81 17.34
C ILE A 23 3.62 11.20 18.24
N SER A 24 2.58 11.97 18.51
CA SER A 24 1.33 11.45 19.05
C SER A 24 0.61 10.70 17.94
N VAL A 25 0.56 9.38 18.05
CA VAL A 25 -0.41 8.57 17.33
C VAL A 25 -1.57 8.37 18.31
N ASP A 26 -2.70 9.01 18.06
CA ASP A 26 -3.95 8.66 18.73
C ASP A 26 -4.19 7.17 18.45
N SER A 27 -4.25 6.39 19.52
CA SER A 27 -4.51 4.96 19.49
C SER A 27 -5.84 4.76 20.20
N ASP A 28 -6.92 4.91 19.43
CA ASP A 28 -8.24 4.52 19.84
C ASP A 28 -8.57 3.11 19.30
N GLY A 29 -8.57 2.14 20.23
CA GLY A 29 -9.44 0.97 20.13
C GLY A 29 -8.83 -0.31 19.52
N TRP A 30 -8.59 -1.28 20.38
CA TRP A 30 -8.44 -2.70 20.03
C TRP A 30 -9.64 -3.25 19.23
N ASP A 31 -9.40 -4.07 18.21
CA ASP A 31 -9.79 -5.50 18.17
C ASP A 31 -9.58 -6.15 16.78
N GLY A 32 -8.85 -7.28 16.73
CA GLY A 32 -8.99 -8.31 15.69
C GLY A 32 -7.99 -8.32 14.53
N HIS A 33 -7.11 -9.33 14.50
CA HIS A 33 -6.23 -9.65 13.36
C HIS A 33 -6.96 -10.22 12.11
N THR A 34 -8.22 -9.86 11.92
CA THR A 34 -9.08 -10.28 10.80
C THR A 34 -9.64 -9.09 10.01
N VAL A 35 -9.44 -7.85 10.46
CA VAL A 35 -10.08 -6.65 9.89
C VAL A 35 -9.25 -5.99 8.78
N ASP A 36 -7.92 -6.13 8.80
CA ASP A 36 -7.00 -5.35 7.94
C ASP A 36 -7.21 -5.59 6.42
N TRP A 37 -7.47 -6.83 6.01
CA TRP A 37 -7.66 -7.14 4.58
C TRP A 37 -9.07 -6.78 4.08
N GLU A 38 -10.10 -6.97 4.89
CA GLU A 38 -11.48 -6.59 4.56
C GLU A 38 -11.60 -5.05 4.49
N ASP A 39 -10.91 -4.36 5.40
CA ASP A 39 -10.76 -2.92 5.39
C ASP A 39 -10.06 -2.44 4.12
N ARG A 40 -8.96 -3.10 3.70
CA ARG A 40 -8.24 -2.72 2.48
C ARG A 40 -9.09 -2.90 1.24
N GLU A 41 -9.77 -4.03 1.09
CA GLU A 41 -10.65 -4.30 -0.04
C GLU A 41 -11.80 -3.29 -0.12
N TYR A 42 -12.44 -3.01 1.02
CA TYR A 42 -13.51 -2.01 1.10
C TYR A 42 -13.02 -0.60 0.80
N LYS A 43 -11.87 -0.18 1.35
CA LYS A 43 -11.23 1.13 1.09
C LYS A 43 -10.93 1.29 -0.41
N ASN A 44 -10.33 0.27 -1.03
CA ASN A 44 -10.03 0.29 -2.46
C ASN A 44 -11.31 0.43 -3.30
N ARG A 45 -12.36 -0.35 -3.01
CA ARG A 45 -13.66 -0.23 -3.71
C ARG A 45 -14.26 1.16 -3.56
N LYS A 46 -14.20 1.76 -2.37
CA LYS A 46 -14.72 3.11 -2.13
C LYS A 46 -14.00 4.16 -2.97
N VAL A 47 -12.66 4.13 -2.96
CA VAL A 47 -11.86 5.08 -3.77
C VAL A 47 -12.11 4.85 -5.26
N ILE A 48 -12.15 3.60 -5.73
CA ILE A 48 -12.40 3.27 -7.15
C ILE A 48 -13.79 3.76 -7.60
N ALA A 49 -14.81 3.67 -6.74
CA ALA A 49 -16.16 4.15 -7.04
C ALA A 49 -16.23 5.68 -7.22
N GLU A 50 -15.25 6.42 -6.71
CA GLU A 50 -15.12 7.89 -6.79
C GLU A 50 -14.08 8.33 -7.83
N LEU A 51 -13.48 7.41 -8.60
CA LEU A 51 -12.53 7.75 -9.65
C LEU A 51 -13.23 8.39 -10.85
N GLU A 52 -12.54 9.35 -11.43
CA GLU A 52 -12.93 10.02 -12.66
C GLU A 52 -11.96 9.64 -13.78
N LEU A 53 -12.46 9.61 -15.01
CA LEU A 53 -11.59 9.44 -16.18
C LEU A 53 -10.57 10.59 -16.27
N ASP A 54 -9.52 10.36 -17.06
CA ASP A 54 -8.43 11.30 -17.32
C ASP A 54 -7.55 11.64 -16.11
N LEU A 55 -7.81 11.04 -14.94
CA LEU A 55 -6.90 11.13 -13.80
C LEU A 55 -5.53 10.54 -14.14
N GLY A 56 -4.47 11.23 -13.72
CA GLY A 56 -3.10 10.78 -13.90
C GLY A 56 -2.77 9.57 -13.06
N THR A 57 -1.89 8.69 -13.56
CA THR A 57 -1.43 7.49 -12.83
C THR A 57 -0.92 7.80 -11.42
N GLN A 58 -0.19 8.90 -11.24
CA GLN A 58 0.33 9.28 -9.92
C GLN A 58 -0.81 9.69 -8.97
N GLN A 59 -1.79 10.46 -9.45
CA GLN A 59 -2.94 10.87 -8.63
C GLN A 59 -3.75 9.68 -8.14
N VAL A 60 -3.89 8.64 -8.98
CA VAL A 60 -4.54 7.39 -8.56
C VAL A 60 -3.71 6.66 -7.50
N LYS A 61 -2.38 6.56 -7.68
CA LYS A 61 -1.48 5.96 -6.69
C LYS A 61 -1.45 6.72 -5.37
N ASP A 62 -1.60 8.04 -5.39
CA ASP A 62 -1.67 8.85 -4.16
C ASP A 62 -2.94 8.55 -3.35
N ARG A 63 -4.03 8.14 -4.02
CA ARG A 63 -5.31 7.78 -3.38
C ARG A 63 -5.37 6.31 -2.95
N LEU A 64 -4.87 5.39 -3.78
CA LEU A 64 -4.97 3.93 -3.57
C LEU A 64 -3.69 3.29 -3.01
N GLY A 65 -2.58 4.03 -2.98
CA GLY A 65 -1.27 3.51 -2.62
C GLY A 65 -0.65 2.66 -3.72
N VAL A 66 0.28 1.80 -3.29
CA VAL A 66 1.01 0.89 -4.18
C VAL A 66 0.07 -0.23 -4.67
N PRO A 67 -0.02 -0.47 -6.00
CA PRO A 67 -0.85 -1.56 -6.53
C PRO A 67 -0.24 -2.93 -6.21
N ASP A 68 -1.10 -3.96 -6.08
CA ASP A 68 -0.67 -5.35 -5.87
C ASP A 68 0.10 -5.88 -7.08
N PHE A 69 -0.37 -5.53 -8.28
CA PHE A 69 0.30 -5.84 -9.55
C PHE A 69 0.28 -4.63 -10.47
N ASN A 70 1.25 -4.57 -11.38
CA ASN A 70 1.19 -3.64 -12.50
C ASN A 70 1.69 -4.32 -13.77
N GLU A 71 1.11 -3.92 -14.90
CA GLU A 71 1.51 -4.36 -16.22
C GLU A 71 1.59 -3.15 -17.14
N THR A 72 2.50 -3.18 -18.09
CA THR A 72 2.62 -2.11 -19.09
C THR A 72 2.93 -2.71 -20.44
N LEU A 73 2.20 -2.28 -21.45
CA LEU A 73 2.37 -2.69 -22.84
C LEU A 73 2.30 -1.48 -23.76
N ARG A 74 2.82 -1.64 -24.98
CA ARG A 74 2.71 -0.63 -26.02
C ARG A 74 2.02 -1.24 -27.23
N ARG A 75 0.97 -0.57 -27.71
CA ARG A 75 0.15 -0.99 -28.85
C ARG A 75 -0.26 0.23 -29.66
N ASP A 76 -0.12 0.16 -30.98
CA ASP A 76 -0.56 1.20 -31.91
C ASP A 76 -0.01 2.61 -31.58
N GLY A 77 1.23 2.68 -31.06
CA GLY A 77 1.88 3.93 -30.68
C GLY A 77 1.48 4.47 -29.30
N GLU A 78 0.57 3.79 -28.61
CA GLU A 78 0.05 4.16 -27.30
C GLU A 78 0.61 3.26 -26.20
N THR A 79 0.90 3.83 -25.04
CA THR A 79 1.35 3.08 -23.86
C THR A 79 0.17 2.82 -22.95
N TYR A 80 -0.13 1.55 -22.73
CA TYR A 80 -1.13 1.11 -21.78
C TYR A 80 -0.46 0.63 -20.50
N THR A 81 -0.91 1.14 -19.36
CA THR A 81 -0.49 0.65 -18.04
C THR A 81 -1.73 0.17 -17.31
N VAL A 82 -1.66 -1.03 -16.74
CA VAL A 82 -2.74 -1.59 -15.92
C VAL A 82 -2.24 -1.70 -14.49
N LEU A 83 -2.96 -1.11 -13.54
CA LEU A 83 -2.70 -1.25 -12.11
C LEU A 83 -3.78 -2.13 -11.50
N PHE A 84 -3.39 -3.12 -10.71
CA PHE A 84 -4.31 -4.04 -10.06
C PHE A 84 -4.34 -3.74 -8.56
N TYR A 85 -5.53 -3.47 -8.04
CA TYR A 85 -5.76 -3.26 -6.62
C TYR A 85 -6.72 -4.31 -6.09
N ARG A 86 -6.37 -4.99 -5.00
CA ARG A 86 -7.24 -5.97 -4.33
C ARG A 86 -8.55 -5.33 -3.92
N THR A 87 -9.67 -5.88 -4.37
CA THR A 87 -11.02 -5.34 -4.11
C THR A 87 -11.99 -6.40 -3.62
N GLN A 88 -11.60 -7.66 -3.57
CA GLN A 88 -12.44 -8.75 -3.09
C GLN A 88 -11.56 -9.93 -2.65
N ARG A 89 -12.09 -10.77 -1.78
CA ARG A 89 -11.49 -12.05 -1.43
C ARG A 89 -12.15 -13.17 -2.20
N MET A 90 -11.34 -13.90 -2.96
CA MET A 90 -11.73 -15.14 -3.63
C MET A 90 -11.12 -16.34 -2.91
N HIS A 91 -9.91 -16.19 -2.38
CA HIS A 91 -9.14 -17.27 -1.78
C HIS A 91 -8.79 -17.01 -0.32
N GLY A 92 -8.81 -18.09 0.47
CA GLY A 92 -8.55 -18.07 1.92
C GLY A 92 -7.06 -18.15 2.30
N ASP A 93 -6.15 -18.22 1.34
CA ASP A 93 -4.76 -18.71 1.51
C ASP A 93 -3.75 -17.62 1.91
N GLY A 94 -4.21 -16.38 2.08
CA GLY A 94 -3.37 -15.25 2.49
C GLY A 94 -2.49 -14.69 1.38
N LYS A 95 -2.67 -15.15 0.14
CA LYS A 95 -2.04 -14.56 -1.04
C LYS A 95 -3.05 -13.66 -1.76
N THR A 96 -2.54 -12.71 -2.54
CA THR A 96 -3.38 -11.93 -3.44
C THR A 96 -3.14 -12.45 -4.85
N THR A 97 -4.21 -12.69 -5.59
CA THR A 97 -4.17 -13.06 -7.00
C THR A 97 -4.93 -12.03 -7.86
N LYS A 98 -4.73 -12.03 -9.18
CA LYS A 98 -5.34 -11.00 -10.04
C LYS A 98 -6.87 -11.06 -10.10
N ASP A 99 -7.46 -12.23 -9.95
CA ASP A 99 -8.92 -12.46 -9.86
C ASP A 99 -9.55 -11.88 -8.58
N GLU A 100 -8.73 -11.50 -7.60
CA GLU A 100 -9.12 -10.76 -6.39
C GLU A 100 -9.01 -9.23 -6.56
N CYS A 101 -8.54 -8.77 -7.72
CA CYS A 101 -8.23 -7.37 -7.97
C CYS A 101 -9.17 -6.73 -9.00
N THR A 102 -9.37 -5.41 -8.87
CA THR A 102 -9.93 -4.58 -9.94
C THR A 102 -8.79 -3.97 -10.75
N PRO A 103 -8.71 -4.20 -12.08
CA PRO A 103 -7.72 -3.55 -12.93
C PRO A 103 -8.13 -2.11 -13.25
N LEU A 104 -7.20 -1.17 -13.17
CA LEU A 104 -7.34 0.23 -13.59
C LEU A 104 -6.45 0.44 -14.80
N VAL A 105 -7.06 0.80 -15.94
CA VAL A 105 -6.40 0.90 -17.23
C VAL A 105 -6.08 2.35 -17.53
N PHE A 106 -4.80 2.62 -17.76
CA PHE A 106 -4.27 3.90 -18.15
C PHE A 106 -3.80 3.84 -19.60
N LYS A 107 -4.10 4.89 -20.36
CA LYS A 107 -3.59 5.10 -21.72
C LYS A 107 -2.79 6.40 -21.72
N ASN A 108 -1.52 6.31 -22.09
CA ASN A 108 -0.58 7.43 -22.08
C ASN A 108 -0.55 8.19 -20.73
N GLY A 109 -0.70 7.45 -19.62
CA GLY A 109 -0.66 7.99 -18.26
C GLY A 109 -2.00 8.51 -17.72
N ALA A 110 -3.08 8.49 -18.51
CA ALA A 110 -4.41 8.94 -18.12
C ALA A 110 -5.37 7.76 -17.93
N LEU A 111 -6.19 7.78 -16.86
CA LEU A 111 -7.16 6.72 -16.55
C LEU A 111 -8.27 6.70 -17.61
N VAL A 112 -8.40 5.58 -18.34
CA VAL A 112 -9.42 5.41 -19.39
C VAL A 112 -10.53 4.43 -19.02
N GLY A 113 -10.38 3.73 -17.90
CA GLY A 113 -11.42 2.85 -17.36
C GLY A 113 -10.86 1.87 -16.35
N TRP A 114 -11.74 1.05 -15.78
CA TRP A 114 -11.39 0.01 -14.83
C TRP A 114 -12.32 -1.21 -14.95
N GLY A 115 -11.95 -2.31 -14.29
CA GLY A 115 -12.63 -3.60 -14.38
C GLY A 115 -12.31 -4.39 -15.65
N ASP A 116 -12.79 -5.63 -15.70
CA ASP A 116 -12.55 -6.55 -16.83
C ASP A 116 -13.01 -5.98 -18.17
N THR A 117 -14.05 -5.15 -18.15
CA THR A 117 -14.55 -4.48 -19.36
C THR A 117 -13.52 -3.53 -19.95
N ALA A 118 -12.77 -2.80 -19.13
CA ALA A 118 -11.69 -1.94 -19.60
C ALA A 118 -10.45 -2.75 -20.01
N LEU A 119 -10.10 -3.78 -19.23
CA LEU A 119 -8.96 -4.64 -19.50
C LEU A 119 -9.09 -5.41 -20.82
N ASN A 120 -10.29 -5.88 -21.16
CA ASN A 120 -10.54 -6.63 -22.39
C ASN A 120 -10.54 -5.77 -23.66
N ARG A 121 -10.37 -4.45 -23.54
CA ARG A 121 -10.36 -3.52 -24.68
C ARG A 121 -8.96 -3.18 -25.19
N ILE A 122 -7.90 -3.57 -24.46
CA ILE A 122 -6.51 -3.25 -24.79
C ILE A 122 -5.77 -4.42 -25.44
#